data_AF-A0A9P7E6B4-F1
#
_entry.id   AF-A0A9P7E6B4-F1
#
_cell.length_a   1.000
_cell.length_b   1.000
_cell.length_c   1.000
_cell.angle_alpha   90.00
_cell.angle_beta   90.00
_cell.angle_gamma   90.00
#
_symmetry.space_group_name_H-M   'P 1'
#
loop_
_entity.id
_entity.type
_entity.pdbx_description
1 polymer ?
#
loop_
_entity_poly.entity_id
_entity_poly.type
_entity_poly.pdbx_seq_one_letter_code
_entity_poly.pdbx_strand_id
1 'polypeptide(L)'
;MIFDAVSEQKNPSAKLSSSKQDDPLAVLGGIGRKPFSQAPMSDLFGKLRRHSKRLKWTTEADEEFDKKKEEMELCDTDQQLLEWAMREVFGQSQKYEERLTPSSNASGSANPPPQLTSTHLELQHPTYPYLIAHLMQTRWSCFRDLRGVHDALEEMRVNGVEPDGRTKKLVEKLRREVGARTVWEEESMFGSGEVVGMLSKIEQLAIKEPRGKRGKGSGRKGPAFDAWKGDALKEDVEDGYEFGQWGSRKPRPRRRERDSERTAVTGLDDLLDGKIPGEDQLEFK
;
A
#
# COMPACT_ATOMS: atom_id res chain seq x y z
N MET A 1 32.50 -17.35 41.15
CA MET A 1 31.40 -18.21 40.67
C MET A 1 30.18 -17.91 41.48
N ILE A 2 29.28 -17.06 40.97
CA ILE A 2 27.99 -16.77 41.61
C ILE A 2 26.99 -16.73 40.44
N PHE A 3 26.16 -17.77 40.35
CA PHE A 3 25.08 -17.88 39.38
C PHE A 3 23.90 -17.05 39.89
N ASP A 4 23.52 -16.02 39.14
CA ASP A 4 22.30 -15.25 39.39
C ASP A 4 21.13 -16.00 38.77
N ALA A 5 20.33 -16.63 39.62
CA ALA A 5 19.10 -17.32 39.28
C ALA A 5 17.97 -16.29 39.20
N VAL A 6 17.69 -15.78 38.00
CA VAL A 6 16.51 -14.95 37.75
C VAL A 6 15.36 -15.82 37.27
N SER A 7 14.34 -15.84 38.10
CA SER A 7 13.08 -16.60 38.04
C SER A 7 12.23 -16.34 36.79
N GLU A 8 11.84 -17.42 36.11
CA GLU A 8 10.72 -17.47 35.16
C GLU A 8 9.40 -17.13 35.86
N GLN A 9 8.81 -15.98 35.52
CA GLN A 9 7.46 -15.62 35.95
C GLN A 9 6.47 -15.97 34.83
N LYS A 10 5.92 -17.18 34.92
CA LYS A 10 4.87 -17.75 34.08
C LYS A 10 3.53 -17.09 34.40
N ASN A 11 3.02 -16.26 33.50
CA ASN A 11 1.65 -15.72 33.56
C ASN A 11 0.67 -16.58 32.73
N PRO A 12 -0.28 -17.31 33.34
CA PRO A 12 -1.41 -17.89 32.62
C PRO A 12 -2.58 -16.90 32.57
N SER A 13 -2.63 -16.02 31.57
CA SER A 13 -3.80 -15.16 31.33
C SER A 13 -4.84 -15.88 30.47
N ALA A 14 -5.82 -16.46 31.19
CA ALA A 14 -7.24 -16.53 30.89
C ALA A 14 -7.70 -16.63 29.41
N LYS A 15 -8.05 -17.85 29.01
CA LYS A 15 -9.03 -18.10 27.94
C LYS A 15 -10.42 -17.70 28.46
N LEU A 16 -10.90 -16.51 28.11
CA LEU A 16 -12.32 -16.19 28.22
C LEU A 16 -13.05 -16.81 27.02
N SER A 17 -13.88 -17.79 27.33
CA SER A 17 -14.93 -18.34 26.48
C SER A 17 -15.94 -17.26 26.13
N SER A 18 -15.99 -16.82 24.87
CA SER A 18 -17.14 -16.07 24.36
C SER A 18 -18.28 -17.05 24.07
N SER A 19 -19.27 -17.03 24.96
CA SER A 19 -20.56 -17.66 24.76
C SER A 19 -21.22 -17.08 23.51
N LYS A 20 -21.44 -17.93 22.52
CA LYS A 20 -22.38 -17.74 21.42
C LYS A 20 -23.77 -17.56 22.05
N GLN A 21 -24.24 -16.33 22.14
CA GLN A 21 -25.66 -16.04 22.26
C GLN A 21 -26.20 -15.91 20.84
N ASP A 22 -27.13 -16.80 20.51
CA ASP A 22 -27.94 -16.75 19.30
C ASP A 22 -28.89 -15.54 19.41
N ASP A 23 -28.73 -14.57 18.52
CA ASP A 23 -29.66 -13.45 18.31
C ASP A 23 -30.71 -13.87 17.24
N PRO A 24 -31.98 -14.13 17.59
CA PRO A 24 -33.01 -14.58 16.65
C PRO A 24 -33.77 -13.42 15.96
N LEU A 25 -33.12 -12.28 15.69
CA LEU A 25 -33.79 -11.10 15.09
C LEU A 25 -33.09 -10.50 13.84
N ALA A 26 -32.19 -11.23 13.20
CA ALA A 26 -31.58 -10.81 11.92
C ALA A 26 -32.38 -11.27 10.67
N VAL A 27 -33.71 -11.30 10.74
CA VAL A 27 -34.61 -11.88 9.70
C VAL A 27 -35.26 -10.82 8.78
N LEU A 28 -34.85 -9.55 8.82
CA LEU A 28 -35.43 -8.53 7.92
C LEU A 28 -34.39 -7.81 7.06
N GLY A 29 -34.39 -8.15 5.77
CA GLY A 29 -34.29 -7.10 4.74
C GLY A 29 -32.93 -6.83 4.10
N GLY A 30 -32.14 -7.87 3.79
CA GLY A 30 -31.02 -7.73 2.86
C GLY A 30 -31.49 -7.69 1.40
N ILE A 31 -32.08 -6.58 0.96
CA ILE A 31 -32.48 -6.35 -0.44
C ILE A 31 -31.25 -6.46 -1.34
N GLY A 32 -31.19 -7.57 -2.07
CA GLY A 32 -30.16 -7.86 -3.06
C GLY A 32 -30.17 -6.83 -4.18
N ARG A 33 -29.09 -6.03 -4.26
CA ARG A 33 -28.72 -5.33 -5.49
C ARG A 33 -27.90 -6.28 -6.35
N LYS A 34 -28.56 -7.01 -7.24
CA LYS A 34 -27.90 -7.64 -8.39
C LYS A 34 -27.52 -6.52 -9.37
N PRO A 35 -26.24 -6.30 -9.72
CA PRO A 35 -25.91 -5.51 -10.90
C PRO A 35 -26.14 -6.41 -12.11
N PHE A 36 -27.32 -6.28 -12.71
CA PHE A 36 -27.62 -6.88 -14.01
C PHE A 36 -27.14 -5.92 -15.10
N SER A 37 -26.52 -6.48 -16.13
CA SER A 37 -26.21 -5.90 -17.45
C SER A 37 -24.78 -5.37 -17.72
N GLN A 38 -24.05 -6.24 -18.44
CA GLN A 38 -23.13 -5.96 -19.56
C GLN A 38 -21.80 -5.24 -19.31
N ALA A 39 -20.75 -6.04 -19.07
CA ALA A 39 -19.67 -6.26 -20.05
C ALA A 39 -18.72 -7.38 -19.55
N PRO A 40 -18.63 -8.55 -20.22
CA PRO A 40 -17.79 -9.67 -19.76
C PRO A 40 -16.27 -9.41 -19.83
N MET A 41 -15.83 -8.28 -20.41
CA MET A 41 -14.42 -7.98 -20.63
C MET A 41 -13.74 -7.16 -19.52
N SER A 42 -14.48 -6.42 -18.68
CA SER A 42 -13.86 -5.60 -17.62
C SER A 42 -13.35 -6.40 -16.43
N ASP A 43 -13.89 -7.60 -16.21
CA ASP A 43 -13.51 -8.48 -15.10
C ASP A 43 -12.17 -9.19 -15.37
N LEU A 44 -11.83 -9.40 -16.65
CA LEU A 44 -10.53 -9.90 -17.10
C LEU A 44 -9.41 -8.92 -16.79
N PHE A 45 -9.60 -7.61 -17.01
CA PHE A 45 -8.61 -6.60 -16.64
C PHE A 45 -8.45 -6.45 -15.12
N GLY A 46 -9.54 -6.64 -14.35
CA GLY A 46 -9.48 -6.71 -12.89
C GLY A 46 -8.67 -7.90 -12.37
N LYS A 47 -8.84 -9.08 -12.99
CA LYS A 47 -8.09 -10.31 -12.66
C LYS A 47 -6.64 -10.24 -13.15
N LEU A 48 -6.39 -9.74 -14.36
CA LEU A 48 -5.04 -9.62 -14.94
C LEU A 48 -4.17 -8.61 -14.14
N ARG A 49 -4.78 -7.54 -13.62
CA ARG A 49 -4.09 -6.55 -12.79
C ARG A 49 -3.82 -7.06 -11.36
N ARG A 50 -4.60 -8.02 -10.86
CA ARG A 50 -4.36 -8.67 -9.55
C ARG A 50 -3.34 -9.80 -9.62
N HIS A 51 -3.18 -10.44 -10.78
CA HIS A 51 -2.16 -11.47 -11.02
C HIS A 51 -0.80 -10.90 -11.46
N SER A 52 -0.68 -9.58 -11.64
CA SER A 52 0.60 -8.91 -11.84
C SER A 52 1.49 -9.07 -10.60
N LYS A 53 2.33 -10.10 -10.66
CA LYS A 53 3.66 -10.17 -10.04
C LYS A 53 3.66 -10.21 -8.50
N ARG A 54 3.11 -11.28 -7.91
CA ARG A 54 3.84 -11.85 -6.77
C ARG A 54 5.08 -12.48 -7.39
N LEU A 55 6.17 -11.72 -7.39
CA LEU A 55 7.49 -12.22 -7.73
C LEU A 55 7.63 -13.56 -7.02
N LYS A 56 7.66 -14.67 -7.76
CA LYS A 56 7.86 -15.99 -7.16
C LYS A 56 9.30 -15.97 -6.73
N TRP A 57 9.49 -15.64 -5.45
CA TRP A 57 10.78 -15.69 -4.80
C TRP A 57 11.40 -17.05 -5.11
N THR A 58 12.46 -17.05 -5.91
CA THR A 58 13.20 -18.27 -6.21
C THR A 58 13.99 -18.61 -4.95
N THR A 59 14.18 -19.91 -4.69
CA THR A 59 14.98 -20.37 -3.54
C THR A 59 16.40 -19.78 -3.59
N GLU A 60 16.97 -19.65 -4.78
CA GLU A 60 18.29 -19.04 -5.00
C GLU A 60 18.35 -17.57 -4.56
N ALA A 61 17.34 -16.76 -4.89
CA ALA A 61 17.32 -15.35 -4.47
C ALA A 61 17.14 -15.20 -2.94
N ASP A 62 16.49 -16.16 -2.29
CA ASP A 62 16.38 -16.22 -0.82
C ASP A 62 17.74 -16.50 -0.18
N GLU A 63 18.43 -17.54 -0.68
CA GLU A 63 19.74 -17.95 -0.18
C GLU A 63 20.77 -16.82 -0.33
N GLU A 64 20.77 -16.11 -1.48
CA GLU A 64 21.63 -14.94 -1.65
C GLU A 64 21.28 -13.78 -0.71
N PHE A 65 19.99 -13.56 -0.47
CA PHE A 65 19.53 -12.53 0.45
C PHE A 65 19.96 -12.84 1.89
N ASP A 66 19.77 -14.09 2.33
CA ASP A 66 20.15 -14.56 3.66
C ASP A 66 21.67 -14.49 3.86
N LYS A 67 22.46 -14.93 2.88
CA LYS A 67 23.92 -14.80 2.93
C LYS A 67 24.38 -13.35 3.10
N LYS A 68 23.83 -12.43 2.30
CA LYS A 68 24.16 -11.00 2.39
C LYS A 68 23.71 -10.40 3.73
N LYS A 69 22.58 -10.87 4.25
CA LYS A 69 22.10 -10.48 5.57
C LYS A 69 23.06 -10.94 6.68
N GLU A 70 23.56 -12.17 6.63
CA GLU A 70 24.58 -12.67 7.56
C GLU A 70 25.89 -11.86 7.47
N GLU A 71 26.38 -11.57 6.26
CA GLU A 71 27.57 -10.72 6.07
C GLU A 71 27.39 -9.31 6.65
N MET A 72 26.19 -8.74 6.48
CA MET A 72 25.83 -7.44 7.04
C MET A 72 25.78 -7.47 8.58
N GLU A 73 25.30 -8.56 9.18
CA GLU A 73 25.26 -8.77 10.63
C GLU A 73 26.66 -8.99 11.23
N LEU A 74 27.65 -9.40 10.42
CA LEU A 74 29.04 -9.58 10.84
C LEU A 74 29.84 -8.27 10.97
N CYS A 75 29.25 -7.12 10.58
CA CYS A 75 29.89 -5.82 10.69
C CYS A 75 29.80 -5.29 12.13
N ASP A 76 30.94 -5.13 12.80
CA ASP A 76 31.00 -4.68 14.20
C ASP A 76 30.90 -3.15 14.34
N THR A 77 31.25 -2.42 13.29
CA THR A 77 31.31 -0.96 13.29
C THR A 77 30.46 -0.37 12.16
N ASP A 78 29.96 0.85 12.36
CA ASP A 78 29.18 1.57 11.34
C ASP A 78 30.00 1.79 10.05
N GLN A 79 31.29 2.08 10.20
CA GLN A 79 32.19 2.25 9.05
C GLN A 79 32.30 0.97 8.21
N GLN A 80 32.46 -0.20 8.85
CA GLN A 80 32.48 -1.48 8.12
C GLN A 80 31.14 -1.75 7.41
N LEU A 81 30.03 -1.45 8.07
CA LEU A 81 28.69 -1.61 7.50
C LEU A 81 28.49 -0.70 6.28
N LEU A 82 28.95 0.55 6.36
CA LEU A 82 28.96 1.52 5.27
C LEU A 82 29.79 1.04 4.09
N GLU A 83 31.02 0.60 4.33
CA GLU A 83 31.93 0.09 3.30
C GLU A 83 31.38 -1.17 2.64
N TRP A 84 30.77 -2.08 3.42
CA TRP A 84 30.08 -3.26 2.90
C TRP A 84 28.89 -2.85 2.02
N ALA A 85 28.04 -1.94 2.49
CA ALA A 85 26.87 -1.47 1.74
C ALA A 85 27.27 -0.80 0.41
N MET A 86 28.31 0.05 0.43
CA MET A 86 28.87 0.68 -0.78
C MET A 86 29.35 -0.36 -1.79
N ARG A 87 30.00 -1.43 -1.33
CA ARG A 87 30.54 -2.48 -2.21
C ARG A 87 29.44 -3.40 -2.75
N GLU A 88 28.56 -3.86 -1.87
CA GLU A 88 27.69 -5.01 -2.13
C GLU A 88 26.26 -4.59 -2.51
N VAL A 89 25.72 -3.54 -1.90
CA VAL A 89 24.36 -3.06 -2.20
C VAL A 89 24.42 -2.07 -3.37
N PHE A 90 25.22 -1.01 -3.23
CA PHE A 90 25.29 0.07 -4.22
C PHE A 90 26.27 -0.24 -5.37
N GLY A 91 27.36 -0.96 -5.10
CA GLY A 91 28.29 -1.38 -6.16
C GLY A 91 27.68 -2.41 -7.12
N GLN A 92 26.76 -3.26 -6.64
CA GLN A 92 26.04 -4.18 -7.51
C GLN A 92 25.04 -3.46 -8.41
N SER A 93 24.29 -2.49 -7.90
CA SER A 93 23.32 -1.75 -8.72
C SER A 93 24.00 -1.03 -9.89
N GLN A 94 25.19 -0.46 -9.67
CA GLN A 94 26.00 0.15 -10.75
C GLN A 94 26.39 -0.87 -11.83
N LYS A 95 26.82 -2.08 -11.44
CA LYS A 95 27.17 -3.14 -12.41
C LYS A 95 25.97 -3.58 -13.24
N TYR A 96 24.76 -3.61 -12.67
CA TYR A 96 23.54 -3.91 -13.42
C TYR A 96 23.22 -2.82 -14.44
N GLU A 97 23.41 -1.55 -14.06
CA GLU A 97 23.23 -0.41 -14.97
C GLU A 97 24.24 -0.47 -16.13
N GLU A 98 25.52 -0.70 -15.84
CA GLU A 98 26.58 -0.84 -16.86
C GLU A 98 26.28 -1.97 -17.86
N ARG A 99 25.79 -3.12 -17.39
CA ARG A 99 25.42 -4.26 -18.25
C ARG A 99 24.22 -3.94 -19.14
N LEU A 100 23.33 -3.06 -18.70
CA LEU A 100 22.13 -2.65 -19.45
C LEU A 100 22.39 -1.49 -20.42
N THR A 101 23.48 -0.74 -20.24
CA THR A 101 24.00 0.19 -21.23
C THR A 101 25.08 -0.50 -22.08
N PRO A 102 24.73 -1.31 -23.11
CA PRO A 102 25.73 -1.81 -24.02
C PRO A 102 26.45 -0.59 -24.61
N SER A 103 27.72 -0.47 -24.28
CA SER A 103 28.60 0.64 -24.63
C SER A 103 28.29 1.13 -26.05
N SER A 104 27.67 2.30 -26.15
CA SER A 104 27.19 2.92 -27.39
C SER A 104 28.33 3.30 -28.35
N ASN A 105 29.55 2.87 -28.07
CA ASN A 105 30.76 3.12 -28.86
C ASN A 105 31.16 1.92 -29.74
N ALA A 106 30.42 0.80 -29.72
CA ALA A 106 30.60 -0.29 -30.70
C ALA A 106 29.85 0.02 -32.01
N SER A 107 30.22 1.12 -32.66
CA SER A 107 29.84 1.45 -34.03
C SER A 107 30.41 0.43 -35.01
N GLY A 108 29.56 -0.37 -35.68
CA GLY A 108 30.01 -1.05 -36.90
C GLY A 108 29.27 -2.29 -37.41
N SER A 109 28.26 -2.85 -36.71
CA SER A 109 27.58 -4.05 -37.23
C SER A 109 26.09 -3.83 -37.48
N ALA A 110 25.73 -3.77 -38.76
CA ALA A 110 24.43 -3.41 -39.31
C ALA A 110 23.38 -4.54 -39.25
N ASN A 111 23.21 -5.16 -38.08
CA ASN A 111 22.10 -6.08 -37.86
C ASN A 111 21.05 -5.44 -36.94
N PRO A 112 19.79 -5.30 -37.38
CA PRO A 112 18.72 -4.80 -36.52
C PRO A 112 18.47 -5.83 -35.40
N PRO A 113 18.63 -5.47 -34.11
CA PRO A 113 18.38 -6.41 -33.03
C PRO A 113 16.87 -6.73 -32.96
N PRO A 114 16.52 -8.00 -32.67
CA PRO A 114 15.13 -8.39 -32.47
C PRO A 114 14.53 -7.54 -31.35
N GLN A 115 13.38 -6.93 -31.62
CA GLN A 115 12.67 -6.05 -30.71
C GLN A 115 12.34 -6.80 -29.41
N LEU A 116 13.16 -6.60 -28.38
CA LEU A 116 12.88 -7.03 -27.03
C LEU A 116 11.65 -6.26 -26.55
N THR A 117 10.52 -6.93 -26.61
CA THR A 117 9.24 -6.44 -26.10
C THR A 117 9.42 -5.96 -24.66
N SER A 118 9.02 -4.70 -24.43
CA SER A 118 9.07 -3.91 -23.20
C SER A 118 8.41 -4.58 -21.99
N THR A 119 8.99 -5.68 -21.53
CA THR A 119 8.71 -6.28 -20.24
C THR A 119 9.66 -5.61 -19.27
N HIS A 120 9.28 -4.41 -18.81
CA HIS A 120 9.79 -3.71 -17.62
C HIS A 120 11.16 -4.23 -17.16
N LEU A 121 12.22 -3.75 -17.84
CA LEU A 121 13.61 -4.06 -17.55
C LEU A 121 13.79 -4.08 -16.03
N GLU A 122 14.08 -5.25 -15.47
CA GLU A 122 14.45 -5.42 -14.08
C GLU A 122 15.85 -4.80 -13.94
N LEU A 123 15.89 -3.47 -13.94
CA LEU A 123 17.08 -2.64 -13.79
C LEU A 123 17.81 -2.90 -12.47
N GLN A 124 17.18 -3.63 -11.55
CA GLN A 124 17.67 -3.89 -10.22
C GLN A 124 17.42 -5.33 -9.80
N HIS A 125 18.35 -5.89 -9.02
CA HIS A 125 18.24 -7.22 -8.48
C HIS A 125 16.97 -7.35 -7.60
N PRO A 126 16.21 -8.46 -7.69
CA PRO A 126 14.97 -8.62 -6.93
C PRO A 126 15.15 -8.54 -5.41
N THR A 127 16.36 -8.83 -4.89
CA THR A 127 16.66 -8.76 -3.45
C THR A 127 17.04 -7.36 -2.97
N TYR A 128 17.40 -6.45 -3.88
CA TYR A 128 17.84 -5.08 -3.57
C TYR A 128 16.90 -4.29 -2.63
N PRO A 129 15.57 -4.19 -2.89
CA PRO A 129 14.66 -3.48 -1.98
C PRO A 129 14.66 -4.05 -0.55
N TYR A 130 14.82 -5.37 -0.42
CA TYR A 130 14.83 -6.03 0.87
C TYR A 130 16.14 -5.77 1.62
N LEU A 131 17.27 -5.74 0.89
CA LEU A 131 18.58 -5.44 1.47
C LEU A 131 18.62 -4.01 1.98
N ILE A 132 18.10 -3.04 1.21
CA ILE A 132 18.04 -1.65 1.67
C ILE A 132 17.14 -1.51 2.90
N ALA A 133 15.94 -2.10 2.88
CA ALA A 133 15.04 -2.05 4.03
C ALA A 133 15.72 -2.60 5.29
N HIS A 134 16.50 -3.68 5.14
CA HIS A 134 17.24 -4.27 6.24
C HIS A 134 18.42 -3.40 6.70
N LEU A 135 19.19 -2.83 5.77
CA LEU A 135 20.27 -1.88 6.06
C LEU A 135 19.75 -0.66 6.85
N MET A 136 18.63 -0.08 6.41
CA MET A 136 17.98 1.04 7.09
C MET A 136 17.56 0.67 8.52
N GLN A 137 17.03 -0.55 8.69
CA GLN A 137 16.63 -1.06 10.00
C GLN A 137 17.84 -1.20 10.94
N THR A 138 18.96 -1.74 10.44
CA THR A 138 20.19 -1.90 11.21
C THR A 138 20.78 -0.55 11.59
N ARG A 139 20.87 0.39 10.64
CA ARG A 139 21.35 1.76 10.92
C ARG A 139 20.53 2.47 11.98
N TRP A 140 19.21 2.37 11.91
CA TRP A 140 18.36 2.96 12.93
C TRP A 140 18.48 2.26 14.28
N SER A 141 18.47 0.93 14.30
CA SER A 141 18.43 0.16 15.56
C SER A 141 19.74 0.26 16.33
N CYS A 142 20.88 0.19 15.63
CA CYS A 142 22.21 0.20 16.23
C CYS A 142 22.75 1.62 16.43
N PHE A 143 22.67 2.47 15.40
CA PHE A 143 23.38 3.76 15.37
C PHE A 143 22.47 4.98 15.50
N ARG A 144 21.15 4.80 15.42
CA ARG A 144 20.16 5.90 15.43
C ARG A 144 20.40 6.94 14.33
N ASP A 145 20.99 6.49 13.22
CA ASP A 145 21.34 7.35 12.10
C ASP A 145 20.12 7.67 11.24
N LEU A 146 19.50 8.83 11.52
CA LEU A 146 18.35 9.33 10.75
C LEU A 146 18.75 9.72 9.32
N ARG A 147 19.97 10.23 9.15
CA ARG A 147 20.46 10.72 7.86
C ARG A 147 20.75 9.56 6.91
N GLY A 148 21.37 8.48 7.40
CA GLY A 148 21.54 7.27 6.62
C GLY A 148 20.23 6.62 6.19
N VAL A 149 19.18 6.70 7.01
CA VAL A 149 17.83 6.24 6.65
C VAL A 149 17.24 7.10 5.53
N HIS A 150 17.41 8.43 5.60
CA HIS A 150 16.98 9.37 4.57
C HIS A 150 17.70 9.10 3.24
N ASP A 151 19.03 9.02 3.26
CA ASP A 151 19.85 8.85 2.05
C ASP A 151 19.55 7.51 1.36
N ALA A 152 19.30 6.44 2.13
CA ALA A 152 18.87 5.15 1.59
C ALA A 152 17.49 5.21 0.90
N LEU A 153 16.55 6.00 1.42
CA LEU A 153 15.24 6.22 0.78
C LEU A 153 15.34 7.05 -0.48
N GLU A 154 16.20 8.07 -0.50
CA GLU A 154 16.49 8.84 -1.71
C GLU A 154 17.06 7.93 -2.78
N GLU A 155 18.00 7.06 -2.43
CA GLU A 155 18.59 6.10 -3.35
C GLU A 155 17.56 5.11 -3.90
N MET A 156 16.66 4.57 -3.07
CA MET A 156 15.52 3.78 -3.55
C MET A 156 14.68 4.56 -4.57
N ARG A 157 14.41 5.85 -4.31
CA ARG A 157 13.61 6.70 -5.20
C ARG A 157 14.33 6.98 -6.53
N VAL A 158 15.63 7.28 -6.48
CA VAL A 158 16.48 7.49 -7.67
C VAL A 158 16.50 6.23 -8.54
N ASN A 159 16.61 5.06 -7.91
CA ASN A 159 16.59 3.77 -8.59
C ASN A 159 15.18 3.30 -9.03
N GLY A 160 14.15 4.12 -8.79
CA GLY A 160 12.77 3.81 -9.13
C GLY A 160 12.17 2.65 -8.33
N VAL A 161 12.81 2.26 -7.23
CA VAL A 161 12.37 1.20 -6.32
C VAL A 161 11.33 1.77 -5.36
N GLU A 162 10.10 1.27 -5.43
CA GLU A 162 9.05 1.72 -4.53
C GLU A 162 9.28 1.19 -3.09
N PRO A 163 9.11 2.03 -2.05
CA PRO A 163 9.22 1.59 -0.67
C PRO A 163 8.14 0.54 -0.36
N ASP A 164 8.57 -0.59 0.18
CA ASP A 164 7.72 -1.73 0.49
C ASP A 164 6.94 -1.52 1.80
N GLY A 165 6.14 -2.52 2.19
CA GLY A 165 5.39 -2.47 3.44
C GLY A 165 6.29 -2.49 4.68
N ARG A 166 7.48 -3.11 4.61
CA ARG A 166 8.43 -3.18 5.73
C ARG A 166 9.11 -1.83 5.95
N THR A 167 9.60 -1.18 4.89
CA THR A 167 10.16 0.17 4.90
C THR A 167 9.15 1.17 5.46
N LYS A 168 7.88 1.08 5.07
CA LYS A 168 6.82 1.95 5.64
C LYS A 168 6.62 1.73 7.14
N LYS A 169 6.57 0.48 7.59
CA LYS A 169 6.50 0.15 9.03
C LYS A 169 7.72 0.65 9.79
N LEU A 170 8.91 0.58 9.19
CA LEU A 170 10.13 1.10 9.76
C LEU A 170 10.06 2.62 9.94
N VAL A 171 9.59 3.35 8.92
CA VAL A 171 9.40 4.82 8.98
C VAL A 171 8.35 5.20 10.02
N GLU A 172 7.26 4.44 10.15
CA GLU A 172 6.27 4.65 11.20
C GLU A 172 6.85 4.42 12.60
N LYS A 173 7.63 3.33 12.77
CA LYS A 173 8.36 3.04 14.01
C LYS A 173 9.33 4.16 14.36
N LEU A 174 10.09 4.64 13.39
CA LEU A 174 11.03 5.75 13.51
C LEU A 174 10.33 7.01 14.00
N ARG A 175 9.21 7.39 13.38
CA ARG A 175 8.40 8.54 13.79
C ARG A 175 7.93 8.43 15.24
N ARG A 176 7.47 7.24 15.66
CA ARG A 176 7.04 6.98 17.05
C ARG A 176 8.19 7.06 18.03
N GLU A 177 9.33 6.45 17.71
CA GLU A 177 10.50 6.43 18.59
C GLU A 177 11.16 7.80 18.74
N VAL A 178 11.33 8.52 17.63
CA VAL A 178 11.86 9.90 17.69
C VAL A 178 10.87 10.79 18.43
N GLY A 179 9.57 10.77 18.07
CA GLY A 179 8.57 11.58 18.75
C GLY A 179 8.42 11.29 20.26
N ALA A 180 8.64 10.04 20.68
CA ALA A 180 8.67 9.68 22.09
C ALA A 180 9.94 10.17 22.81
N ARG A 181 11.06 10.31 22.08
CA ARG A 181 12.37 10.73 22.61
C ARG A 181 12.62 12.23 22.52
N THR A 182 12.00 12.96 21.59
CA THR A 182 12.13 14.42 21.46
C THR A 182 11.62 15.16 22.71
N VAL A 183 10.92 14.47 23.61
CA VAL A 183 10.57 15.01 24.94
C VAL A 183 11.79 15.11 25.88
N TRP A 184 12.92 14.46 25.56
CA TRP A 184 14.12 14.37 26.41
C TRP A 184 15.31 15.11 25.79
N GLU A 185 15.04 16.33 25.35
CA GLU A 185 15.90 17.20 24.54
C GLU A 185 16.99 17.91 25.36
N GLU A 186 18.02 17.19 25.82
CA GLU A 186 19.22 17.84 26.38
C GLU A 186 20.56 17.35 25.79
N GLU A 187 20.64 16.28 24.99
CA GLU A 187 21.95 15.69 24.59
C GLU A 187 22.21 15.49 23.08
N SER A 188 21.26 15.73 22.18
CA SER A 188 21.53 15.55 20.74
C SER A 188 22.17 16.79 20.12
N MET A 189 23.36 16.62 19.54
CA MET A 189 24.10 17.65 18.79
C MET A 189 23.33 18.27 17.62
N PHE A 190 22.21 17.67 17.20
CA PHE A 190 21.34 18.20 16.16
C PHE A 190 20.28 19.11 16.78
N GLY A 191 20.16 20.33 16.26
CA GLY A 191 19.10 21.24 16.66
C GLY A 191 17.73 20.57 16.48
N SER A 192 16.86 20.69 17.49
CA SER A 192 15.54 20.04 17.55
C SER A 192 14.71 20.17 16.28
N GLY A 193 14.78 21.33 15.62
CA GLY A 193 14.08 21.61 14.36
C GLY A 193 14.58 20.79 13.16
N GLU A 194 15.87 20.44 13.11
CA GLU A 194 16.45 19.71 11.98
C GLU A 194 15.96 18.26 11.94
N VAL A 195 15.84 17.63 13.11
CA VAL A 195 15.34 16.25 13.26
C VAL A 195 13.90 16.13 12.76
N VAL A 196 13.03 17.05 13.16
CA VAL A 196 11.63 17.08 12.70
C VAL A 196 11.54 17.34 11.19
N GLY A 197 12.37 18.25 10.67
CA GLY A 197 12.47 18.50 9.24
C GLY A 197 12.90 17.25 8.45
N MET A 198 13.89 16.51 8.95
CA MET A 198 14.38 15.29 8.33
C MET A 198 13.35 14.14 8.39
N LEU A 199 12.65 13.98 9.51
CA LEU A 199 11.52 13.03 9.59
C LEU A 199 10.43 13.34 8.56
N SER A 200 10.12 14.61 8.35
CA SER A 200 9.11 15.03 7.37
C SER A 200 9.55 14.66 5.94
N LYS A 201 10.84 14.81 5.61
CA LYS A 201 11.40 14.37 4.33
C LYS A 201 11.34 12.85 4.16
N ILE A 202 11.74 12.10 5.20
CA ILE A 202 11.66 10.63 5.22
C ILE A 202 10.23 10.15 4.97
N GLU A 203 9.25 10.78 5.61
CA GLU A 203 7.83 10.46 5.41
C GLU A 203 7.37 10.74 3.98
N GLN A 204 7.78 11.87 3.39
CA GLN A 204 7.48 12.18 1.99
C GLN A 204 8.09 11.17 1.00
N LEU A 205 9.29 10.65 1.29
CA LEU A 205 9.92 9.62 0.46
C LEU A 205 9.25 8.25 0.61
N ALA A 206 8.79 7.90 1.80
CA ALA A 206 8.16 6.61 2.09
C ALA A 206 6.69 6.55 1.64
N ILE A 207 5.99 7.67 1.68
CA ILE A 207 4.66 7.78 1.11
C ILE A 207 4.84 7.76 -0.40
N LYS A 208 4.32 6.69 -1.02
CA LYS A 208 4.16 6.65 -2.47
C LYS A 208 3.35 7.87 -2.85
N GLU A 209 4.00 8.88 -3.44
CA GLU A 209 3.29 9.99 -4.04
C GLU A 209 2.21 9.35 -4.90
N PRO A 210 0.92 9.63 -4.63
CA PRO A 210 -0.13 9.07 -5.41
C PRO A 210 0.13 9.60 -6.81
N ARG A 211 0.80 8.80 -7.66
CA ARG A 211 1.21 9.18 -9.01
C ARG A 211 -0.02 9.82 -9.58
N GLY A 212 0.02 11.16 -9.67
CA GLY A 212 -1.18 11.96 -9.87
C GLY A 212 -1.88 11.27 -11.00
N LYS A 213 -3.11 10.79 -10.78
CA LYS A 213 -3.88 10.12 -11.83
C LYS A 213 -4.02 11.18 -12.92
N ARG A 214 -3.03 11.28 -13.82
CA ARG A 214 -3.03 12.16 -14.98
C ARG A 214 -4.30 11.77 -15.69
N GLY A 215 -5.20 12.74 -15.76
CA GLY A 215 -6.63 12.55 -15.97
C GLY A 215 -6.90 11.48 -17.01
N LYS A 216 -7.37 10.32 -16.56
CA LYS A 216 -7.98 9.34 -17.44
C LYS A 216 -9.48 9.40 -17.23
N GLY A 217 -10.07 10.39 -17.88
CA GLY A 217 -11.49 10.44 -18.24
C GLY A 217 -12.44 10.68 -17.07
N SER A 218 -13.36 11.61 -17.29
CA SER A 218 -14.64 11.72 -16.62
C SER A 218 -15.49 10.45 -16.84
N GLY A 219 -15.08 9.33 -16.26
CA GLY A 219 -15.81 8.06 -16.34
C GLY A 219 -16.60 7.82 -15.08
N ARG A 220 -17.79 8.43 -15.00
CA ARG A 220 -18.88 8.19 -14.04
C ARG A 220 -18.47 8.17 -12.56
N LYS A 221 -18.80 9.28 -11.87
CA LYS A 221 -18.97 9.31 -10.42
C LYS A 221 -19.95 8.19 -10.02
N GLY A 222 -19.44 7.05 -9.55
CA GLY A 222 -20.22 6.19 -8.68
C GLY A 222 -20.62 7.01 -7.44
N PRO A 223 -21.78 6.74 -6.81
CA PRO A 223 -22.19 7.45 -5.60
C PRO A 223 -21.05 7.36 -4.60
N ALA A 224 -20.49 8.51 -4.24
CA ALA A 224 -19.31 8.58 -3.41
C ALA A 224 -19.61 7.82 -2.11
N PHE A 225 -18.73 6.89 -1.73
CA PHE A 225 -18.82 6.18 -0.47
C PHE A 225 -18.82 7.14 0.74
N ASP A 226 -18.41 8.40 0.54
CA ASP A 226 -18.48 9.47 1.53
C ASP A 226 -19.65 10.47 1.33
N ALA A 227 -20.55 10.24 0.36
CA ALA A 227 -21.71 11.11 0.15
C ALA A 227 -22.64 11.15 1.39
N TRP A 228 -22.71 10.05 2.16
CA TRP A 228 -23.46 10.02 3.41
C TRP A 228 -22.81 10.86 4.52
N LYS A 229 -21.48 11.09 4.49
CA LYS A 229 -20.80 11.93 5.49
C LYS A 229 -21.07 13.41 5.26
N GLY A 230 -21.21 13.83 4.00
CA GLY A 230 -21.56 15.21 3.67
C GLY A 230 -22.99 15.56 4.09
N ASP A 231 -23.90 14.59 4.06
CA ASP A 231 -25.28 14.81 4.50
C ASP A 231 -25.41 14.84 6.04
N ALA A 232 -24.55 14.10 6.76
CA ALA A 232 -24.51 14.14 8.23
C ALA A 232 -23.91 15.45 8.81
N LEU A 233 -23.20 16.22 8.00
CA LEU A 233 -22.60 17.52 8.38
C LEU A 233 -23.39 18.73 7.85
N LYS A 234 -24.48 18.50 7.11
CA LYS A 234 -25.47 19.56 6.97
C LYS A 234 -26.11 19.70 8.33
N GLU A 235 -25.71 20.76 9.00
CA GLU A 235 -26.29 21.25 10.23
C GLU A 235 -27.79 21.48 9.95
N ASP A 236 -28.61 20.47 10.21
CA ASP A 236 -30.06 20.65 10.36
C ASP A 236 -30.24 21.43 11.66
N VAL A 237 -30.03 22.75 11.57
CA VAL A 237 -30.14 23.72 12.67
C VAL A 237 -31.56 23.69 13.31
N GLU A 238 -32.51 23.00 12.70
CA GLU A 238 -33.90 22.85 13.18
C GLU A 238 -34.21 21.56 13.95
N ASP A 239 -33.26 20.64 14.16
CA ASP A 239 -33.60 19.35 14.77
C ASP A 239 -33.87 19.43 16.29
N GLY A 240 -33.62 20.60 16.91
CA GLY A 240 -33.97 20.89 18.30
C GLY A 240 -33.23 20.02 19.34
N TYR A 241 -32.08 19.45 18.94
CA TYR A 241 -31.22 18.68 19.84
C TYR A 241 -30.25 19.61 20.56
N GLU A 242 -30.69 20.17 21.69
CA GLU A 242 -29.79 20.79 22.65
C GLU A 242 -29.25 19.75 23.64
N PHE A 243 -27.93 19.81 23.88
CA PHE A 243 -27.27 18.94 24.85
C PHE A 243 -27.81 19.20 26.26
N GLY A 244 -28.59 18.27 26.80
CA GLY A 244 -29.18 18.36 28.14
C GLY A 244 -30.69 18.13 28.23
N GLN A 245 -31.41 18.12 27.10
CA GLN A 245 -32.88 17.99 27.10
C GLN A 245 -33.39 16.55 26.84
N TRP A 246 -32.85 15.55 27.55
CA TRP A 246 -33.20 14.14 27.31
C TRP A 246 -34.60 13.73 27.82
N GLY A 247 -35.16 14.47 28.80
CA GLY A 247 -36.40 14.07 29.50
C GLY A 247 -37.71 14.68 28.99
N SER A 248 -37.67 15.69 28.13
CA SER A 248 -38.83 16.57 27.87
C SER A 248 -39.35 16.49 26.43
N ARG A 249 -39.30 15.32 25.80
CA ARG A 249 -39.79 15.18 24.43
C ARG A 249 -41.30 15.05 24.38
N LYS A 250 -41.96 16.05 23.80
CA LYS A 250 -43.32 15.87 23.27
C LYS A 250 -43.25 14.83 22.13
N PRO A 251 -44.15 13.84 22.09
CA PRO A 251 -44.14 12.82 21.03
C PRO A 251 -44.22 13.51 19.66
N ARG A 252 -43.24 13.23 18.77
CA ARG A 252 -43.28 13.71 17.38
C ARG A 252 -44.59 13.22 16.75
N PRO A 253 -45.39 14.08 16.10
CA PRO A 253 -46.57 13.64 15.39
C PRO A 253 -46.15 12.61 14.34
N ARG A 254 -46.79 11.43 14.37
CA ARG A 254 -46.55 10.35 13.42
C ARG A 254 -46.60 10.94 12.01
N ARG A 255 -45.44 10.95 11.35
CA ARG A 255 -45.28 11.29 9.94
C ARG A 255 -46.24 10.40 9.16
N ARG A 256 -47.37 10.97 8.71
CA ARG A 256 -48.36 10.27 7.88
C ARG A 256 -47.61 9.61 6.74
N GLU A 257 -47.66 8.28 6.69
CA GLU A 257 -47.32 7.50 5.50
C GLU A 257 -48.02 8.16 4.33
N ARG A 258 -47.21 8.75 3.45
CA ARG A 258 -47.68 9.25 2.17
C ARG A 258 -47.75 8.02 1.28
N ASP A 259 -48.90 7.37 1.37
CA ASP A 259 -49.32 6.25 0.53
C ASP A 259 -49.11 6.58 -0.95
N SER A 260 -48.38 5.68 -1.60
CA SER A 260 -48.66 5.08 -2.91
C SER A 260 -49.59 5.83 -3.87
N GLU A 261 -49.05 6.79 -4.63
CA GLU A 261 -49.55 7.12 -5.96
C GLU A 261 -48.39 7.52 -6.87
N ARG A 262 -47.77 6.53 -7.53
CA ARG A 262 -47.03 6.77 -8.77
C ARG A 262 -47.30 5.66 -9.76
N THR A 263 -48.49 5.79 -10.35
CA THR A 263 -48.76 5.71 -11.79
C THR A 263 -47.90 4.73 -12.57
N ALA A 264 -48.57 3.64 -12.96
CA ALA A 264 -48.32 2.88 -14.16
C ALA A 264 -48.18 3.76 -15.42
N VAL A 265 -47.78 3.12 -16.52
CA VAL A 265 -47.68 3.60 -17.91
C VAL A 265 -46.27 4.03 -18.32
N THR A 266 -45.49 3.09 -18.88
CA THR A 266 -45.21 3.01 -20.33
C THR A 266 -44.26 1.85 -20.64
N GLY A 267 -44.75 0.90 -21.45
CA GLY A 267 -44.05 0.27 -22.58
C GLY A 267 -42.76 -0.51 -22.30
N LEU A 268 -42.89 -1.82 -22.10
CA LEU A 268 -41.75 -2.76 -22.12
C LEU A 268 -42.08 -4.02 -22.95
N ASP A 269 -42.70 -3.83 -24.12
CA ASP A 269 -43.09 -4.94 -25.01
C ASP A 269 -42.33 -4.99 -26.35
N ASP A 270 -41.34 -4.11 -26.60
CA ASP A 270 -40.76 -3.95 -27.94
C ASP A 270 -39.30 -4.44 -28.11
N LEU A 271 -38.84 -5.38 -27.28
CA LEU A 271 -37.45 -5.87 -27.35
C LEU A 271 -37.32 -7.39 -27.48
N LEU A 272 -38.16 -7.99 -28.33
CA LEU A 272 -38.07 -9.40 -28.72
C LEU A 272 -38.13 -9.63 -30.24
N ASP A 273 -37.72 -8.65 -31.06
CA ASP A 273 -37.53 -8.89 -32.49
C ASP A 273 -36.07 -9.25 -32.79
N GLY A 274 -35.84 -10.56 -32.88
CA GLY A 274 -34.57 -11.15 -33.24
C GLY A 274 -34.16 -10.80 -34.66
N LYS A 275 -32.96 -10.22 -34.78
CA LYS A 275 -32.20 -10.21 -36.04
C LYS A 275 -30.72 -10.37 -35.70
N ILE A 276 -30.26 -11.61 -35.69
CA ILE A 276 -28.85 -11.96 -35.64
C ILE A 276 -28.31 -11.77 -37.06
N PRO A 277 -27.43 -10.78 -37.34
CA PRO A 277 -26.83 -10.65 -38.65
C PRO A 277 -25.60 -11.55 -38.76
N GLY A 278 -25.65 -12.46 -39.75
CA GLY A 278 -24.51 -12.84 -40.60
C GLY A 278 -23.35 -13.58 -39.95
N GLU A 279 -23.39 -14.91 -40.02
CA GLU A 279 -22.18 -15.73 -40.09
C GLU A 279 -21.51 -15.52 -41.45
N ASP A 280 -20.45 -14.70 -41.48
CA ASP A 280 -19.53 -14.67 -42.62
C ASP A 280 -18.51 -15.79 -42.45
N GLN A 281 -18.61 -16.81 -43.31
CA GLN A 281 -17.66 -17.89 -43.45
C GLN A 281 -16.31 -17.35 -43.94
N LEU A 282 -15.28 -17.50 -43.10
CA LEU A 282 -13.88 -17.33 -43.52
C LEU A 282 -13.37 -18.64 -44.08
N GLU A 283 -13.39 -18.77 -45.41
CA GLU A 283 -12.60 -19.77 -46.14
C GLU A 283 -11.11 -19.43 -46.00
N PHE A 284 -10.34 -20.33 -45.40
CA PHE A 284 -8.88 -20.35 -45.50
C PHE A 284 -8.48 -21.18 -46.73
N LYS A 285 -7.73 -20.58 -47.64
CA LYS A 285 -6.98 -21.25 -48.72
C LYS A 285 -5.56 -21.55 -48.26
#